data_AF-A0A329YID2-F1
#
_entry.id   AF-A0A329YID2-F1
#
_cell.length_a   1.000
_cell.length_b   1.000
_cell.length_c   1.000
_cell.angle_alpha   90.00
_cell.angle_beta   90.00
_cell.angle_gamma   90.00
#
_symmetry.space_group_name_H-M   'P 1'
#
loop_
_entity.id
_entity.type
_entity.pdbx_description
1 polymer ?
#
loop_
_entity_poly.entity_id
_entity_poly.type
_entity_poly.pdbx_seq_one_letter_code
_entity_poly.pdbx_strand_id
1 'polypeptide(L)'
;MTEGDLVEEAIRLDLQEDLLKILEGSSKYFDEMLLLDLDRHSRRLRSMALMHMQFMVKFGYSGPEERHIKVGKIIHSNFPDYFSAWKLAGTPGVSPILLENMIRDLKPEWKKI
;
A
#
# COMPACT_ATOMS: atom_id res chain seq x y z
N MET A 1 -4.28 -16.81 -3.56
CA MET A 1 -4.39 -15.41 -3.14
C MET A 1 -3.45 -14.63 -4.04
N THR A 2 -3.94 -13.61 -4.72
CA THR A 2 -3.09 -12.73 -5.53
C THR A 2 -2.39 -11.71 -4.63
N GLU A 3 -1.35 -11.06 -5.13
CA GLU A 3 -0.66 -10.00 -4.42
C GLU A 3 -1.60 -8.84 -4.08
N GLY A 4 -2.54 -8.53 -4.99
CA GLY A 4 -3.60 -7.56 -4.75
C GLY A 4 -4.51 -7.97 -3.58
N ASP A 5 -4.85 -9.25 -3.45
CA ASP A 5 -5.68 -9.75 -2.34
C ASP A 5 -4.97 -9.59 -0.98
N LEU A 6 -3.64 -9.76 -0.95
CA LEU A 6 -2.84 -9.54 0.26
C LEU A 6 -2.86 -8.06 0.69
N VAL A 7 -2.79 -7.14 -0.27
CA VAL A 7 -2.94 -5.70 0.00
C VAL A 7 -4.33 -5.40 0.57
N GLU A 8 -5.39 -5.96 -0.02
CA GLU A 8 -6.76 -5.79 0.48
C GLU A 8 -6.95 -6.39 1.88
N GLU A 9 -6.33 -7.52 2.18
CA GLU A 9 -6.32 -8.09 3.54
C GLU A 9 -5.61 -7.17 4.53
N ALA A 10 -4.42 -6.64 4.18
CA ALA A 10 -3.71 -5.70 5.04
C ALA A 10 -4.54 -4.43 5.31
N ILE A 11 -5.22 -3.88 4.30
CA ILE A 11 -6.13 -2.74 4.48
C ILE A 11 -7.30 -3.09 5.39
N ARG A 12 -7.91 -4.28 5.24
CA ARG A 12 -9.02 -4.74 6.10
C ARG A 12 -8.61 -4.99 7.55
N LEU A 13 -7.33 -5.26 7.80
CA LEU A 13 -6.76 -5.45 9.14
C LEU A 13 -6.22 -4.16 9.75
N ASP A 14 -6.49 -3.01 9.15
CA ASP A 14 -5.97 -1.70 9.58
C ASP A 14 -4.43 -1.62 9.63
N LEU A 15 -3.76 -2.31 8.71
CA LEU A 15 -2.29 -2.32 8.56
C LEU A 15 -1.80 -1.32 7.50
N GLN A 16 -2.55 -0.25 7.24
CA GLN A 16 -2.22 0.71 6.16
C GLN A 16 -0.87 1.42 6.43
N GLU A 17 -0.57 1.72 7.69
CA GLU A 17 0.72 2.31 8.08
C GLU A 17 1.90 1.38 7.81
N ASP A 18 1.75 0.08 8.07
CA ASP A 18 2.83 -0.89 7.85
C ASP A 18 3.03 -1.18 6.36
N LEU A 19 1.94 -1.21 5.60
CA LEU A 19 2.00 -1.27 4.14
C LEU A 19 2.69 -0.03 3.56
N LEU A 20 2.41 1.16 4.11
CA LEU A 20 3.09 2.39 3.73
C LEU A 20 4.61 2.31 4.00
N LYS A 21 5.04 1.81 5.16
CA LYS A 21 6.47 1.61 5.47
C LYS A 21 7.17 0.67 4.49
N ILE A 22 6.49 -0.35 3.97
CA ILE A 22 7.05 -1.21 2.91
C ILE A 22 7.28 -0.39 1.63
N LEU A 23 6.31 0.43 1.22
CA LEU A 23 6.44 1.28 0.04
C LEU A 23 7.47 2.42 0.21
N GLU A 24 7.71 2.87 1.43
CA GLU A 24 8.76 3.85 1.73
C GLU A 24 10.15 3.21 1.86
N GLY A 25 10.23 1.89 1.98
CA GLY A 25 11.48 1.17 2.20
C GLY A 25 11.99 1.22 3.65
N SER A 26 11.14 1.63 4.60
CA SER A 26 11.47 1.76 6.03
C SER A 26 11.01 0.55 6.86
N SER A 27 10.35 -0.43 6.23
CA SER A 27 9.86 -1.66 6.88
C SER A 27 10.88 -2.79 6.85
N LYS A 28 10.87 -3.66 7.88
CA LYS A 28 11.62 -4.94 7.86
C LYS A 28 11.12 -5.94 6.80
N TYR A 29 9.95 -5.68 6.23
CA TYR A 29 9.35 -6.48 5.15
C TYR A 29 9.60 -5.87 3.75
N PHE A 30 10.47 -4.87 3.66
CA PHE A 30 10.90 -4.29 2.39
C PHE A 30 11.96 -5.15 1.71
N ASP A 31 11.88 -5.26 0.38
CA ASP A 31 12.87 -5.93 -0.47
C ASP A 31 13.49 -4.91 -1.42
N GLU A 32 14.75 -4.55 -1.15
CA GLU A 32 15.49 -3.57 -1.94
C GLU A 32 15.79 -4.08 -3.35
N MET A 33 16.05 -5.38 -3.52
CA MET A 33 16.40 -5.97 -4.82
C MET A 33 15.21 -5.90 -5.77
N LEU A 34 14.01 -6.22 -5.29
CA LEU A 34 12.78 -6.08 -6.08
C LEU A 34 12.55 -4.64 -6.55
N LEU A 35 12.90 -3.63 -5.73
CA LEU A 35 12.79 -2.23 -6.13
C LEU A 35 13.80 -1.86 -7.22
N LEU A 36 15.03 -2.35 -7.12
CA LEU A 36 16.10 -2.09 -8.10
C LEU A 36 15.79 -2.71 -9.46
N ASP A 37 15.11 -3.86 -9.49
CA ASP A 37 14.79 -4.58 -10.72
C ASP A 37 13.54 -4.04 -11.46
N LEU A 38 12.81 -3.08 -10.88
CA LEU A 38 11.62 -2.52 -11.52
C LEU A 38 11.95 -1.74 -12.80
N ASP A 39 11.21 -2.04 -13.86
CA ASP A 39 11.16 -1.21 -15.06
C ASP A 39 10.47 0.14 -14.79
N ARG A 40 10.57 1.07 -15.75
CA ARG A 40 10.04 2.44 -15.63
C ARG A 40 8.54 2.49 -15.34
N HIS A 41 7.74 1.61 -15.95
CA HIS A 41 6.29 1.60 -15.76
C HIS A 41 5.93 1.07 -14.38
N SER A 42 6.57 -0.02 -13.96
CA SER A 42 6.42 -0.60 -12.62
C SER A 42 6.81 0.40 -11.52
N ARG A 43 7.92 1.12 -11.69
CA ARG A 43 8.33 2.21 -10.77
C ARG A 43 7.27 3.30 -10.67
N ARG A 44 6.70 3.71 -11.80
CA ARG A 44 5.65 4.73 -11.83
C ARG A 44 4.39 4.26 -11.10
N LEU A 45 3.94 3.03 -11.33
CA LEU A 45 2.79 2.46 -10.63
C LEU A 45 3.04 2.42 -9.11
N ARG A 46 4.22 1.97 -8.70
CA ARG A 46 4.62 1.95 -7.28
C ARG A 46 4.63 3.36 -6.66
N SER A 47 5.17 4.37 -7.34
CA SER A 47 5.15 5.75 -6.84
C SER A 47 3.73 6.29 -6.66
N MET A 48 2.82 5.98 -7.59
CA MET A 48 1.42 6.39 -7.45
C MET A 48 0.71 5.64 -6.32
N ALA A 49 1.01 4.35 -6.14
CA ALA A 49 0.51 3.57 -5.00
C ALA A 49 1.02 4.13 -3.66
N LEU A 50 2.29 4.53 -3.58
CA LEU A 50 2.85 5.21 -2.41
C LEU A 50 2.08 6.51 -2.09
N MET A 51 1.80 7.34 -3.10
CA MET A 51 1.01 8.57 -2.90
C MET A 51 -0.41 8.28 -2.40
N HIS A 52 -1.07 7.24 -2.93
CA HIS A 52 -2.38 6.81 -2.45
C HIS A 52 -2.32 6.36 -0.98
N MET A 53 -1.35 5.51 -0.63
CA MET A 53 -1.18 5.04 0.75
C MET A 53 -0.86 6.16 1.73
N GLN A 54 -0.03 7.13 1.34
CA GLN A 54 0.23 8.34 2.15
C GLN A 54 -1.04 9.15 2.38
N PHE A 55 -1.92 9.25 1.36
CA PHE A 55 -3.21 9.89 1.51
C PHE A 55 -4.12 9.10 2.47
N MET A 56 -4.22 7.78 2.29
CA MET A 56 -5.05 6.90 3.13
C MET A 56 -4.66 7.03 4.61
N VAL A 57 -3.37 6.89 4.92
CA VAL A 57 -2.85 6.98 6.29
C VAL A 57 -3.07 8.37 6.87
N LYS A 58 -2.83 9.43 6.09
CA LYS A 58 -2.94 10.80 6.57
C LYS A 58 -4.38 11.24 6.84
N PHE A 59 -5.33 10.77 6.04
CA PHE A 59 -6.70 11.28 6.06
C PHE A 59 -7.76 10.24 6.48
N GLY A 60 -7.39 8.97 6.67
CA GLY A 60 -8.31 7.90 7.05
C GLY A 60 -9.28 7.47 5.93
N TYR A 61 -8.95 7.75 4.68
CA TYR A 61 -9.83 7.51 3.53
C TYR A 61 -9.28 6.46 2.58
N SER A 62 -9.99 5.33 2.44
CA SER A 62 -9.69 4.23 1.52
C SER A 62 -10.61 4.15 0.30
N GLY A 63 -11.67 4.98 0.25
CA GLY A 63 -12.71 4.93 -0.77
C GLY A 63 -12.47 5.81 -2.01
N PRO A 64 -13.13 5.51 -3.15
CA PRO A 64 -13.03 6.28 -4.39
C PRO A 64 -13.84 7.58 -4.37
N GLU A 65 -14.72 7.78 -3.38
CA GLU A 65 -15.70 8.86 -3.34
C GLU A 65 -15.06 10.24 -3.14
N GLU A 66 -13.98 10.32 -2.35
CA GLU A 66 -13.32 11.58 -2.03
C GLU A 66 -11.93 11.66 -2.68
N ARG A 67 -11.92 12.08 -3.95
CA ARG A 67 -10.70 12.08 -4.78
C ARG A 67 -9.63 13.08 -4.33
N HIS A 68 -10.03 14.08 -3.55
CA HIS A 68 -9.14 15.12 -3.06
C HIS A 68 -9.62 15.72 -1.74
N ILE A 69 -8.67 16.13 -0.90
CA ILE A 69 -8.91 16.88 0.33
C ILE A 69 -8.10 18.17 0.27
N LYS A 70 -8.74 19.29 0.60
CA LYS A 70 -8.08 20.61 0.68
C LYS A 70 -7.69 20.91 2.12
N VAL A 71 -6.40 21.05 2.39
CA VAL A 71 -5.85 21.47 3.69
C VAL A 71 -5.21 22.85 3.51
N GLY A 72 -5.89 23.89 3.99
CA GLY A 72 -5.48 25.28 3.77
C GLY A 72 -5.46 25.63 2.27
N LYS A 73 -4.26 25.88 1.72
CA LYS A 73 -4.05 26.17 0.29
C LYS A 73 -3.60 24.96 -0.53
N ILE A 74 -3.38 23.81 0.10
CA ILE A 74 -2.83 22.60 -0.54
C ILE A 74 -3.97 21.63 -0.87
N ILE A 75 -3.95 21.09 -2.08
CA ILE A 75 -4.85 20.02 -2.52
C ILE A 75 -4.08 18.70 -2.45
N HIS A 76 -4.56 17.79 -1.61
CA HIS A 76 -4.09 16.40 -1.55
C HIS A 76 -5.01 15.55 -2.43
N SER A 77 -4.44 14.71 -3.30
CA SER A 77 -5.20 13.83 -4.20
C SER A 77 -4.89 12.37 -3.91
N ASN A 78 -5.89 11.50 -3.97
CA ASN A 78 -5.75 10.11 -3.56
C ASN A 78 -5.44 9.13 -4.70
N PHE A 79 -5.69 9.43 -5.97
CA PHE A 79 -5.32 8.56 -7.12
C PHE A 79 -5.71 7.05 -7.04
N PRO A 80 -6.96 6.69 -6.68
CA PRO A 80 -7.41 5.30 -6.44
C PRO A 80 -7.31 4.42 -7.69
N ASP A 81 -7.47 5.01 -8.88
CA ASP A 81 -7.38 4.29 -10.15
C ASP A 81 -5.97 3.73 -10.38
N TYR A 82 -4.94 4.50 -9.99
CA TYR A 82 -3.55 4.06 -10.08
C TYR A 82 -3.19 3.03 -9.01
N PHE A 83 -3.75 3.15 -7.80
CA PHE A 83 -3.60 2.13 -6.77
C PHE A 83 -4.23 0.80 -7.19
N SER A 84 -5.39 0.85 -7.83
CA SER A 84 -6.06 -0.31 -8.41
C SER A 84 -5.22 -0.93 -9.53
N ALA A 85 -4.68 -0.11 -10.44
CA ALA A 85 -3.77 -0.58 -11.49
C ALA A 85 -2.49 -1.22 -10.92
N TRP A 86 -1.93 -0.66 -9.85
CA TRP A 86 -0.76 -1.22 -9.18
C TRP A 86 -1.05 -2.60 -8.56
N LYS A 87 -2.21 -2.77 -7.91
CA LYS A 87 -2.65 -4.09 -7.41
C LYS A 87 -2.84 -5.10 -8.54
N LEU A 88 -3.48 -4.70 -9.64
CA LEU A 88 -3.70 -5.53 -10.82
C LEU A 88 -2.39 -5.95 -11.51
N ALA A 89 -1.35 -5.14 -11.41
CA ALA A 89 -0.02 -5.43 -11.95
C ALA A 89 0.84 -6.34 -11.04
N GLY A 90 0.28 -6.93 -9.98
CA GLY A 90 1.01 -7.79 -9.06
C GLY A 90 1.82 -7.03 -8.01
N THR A 91 1.42 -5.80 -7.67
CA THR A 91 2.05 -4.96 -6.63
C THR A 91 3.57 -4.76 -6.83
N PRO A 92 4.02 -4.28 -8.01
CA PRO A 92 5.45 -4.16 -8.31
C PRO A 92 6.23 -3.43 -7.21
N GLY A 93 7.35 -4.03 -6.79
CA GLY A 93 8.23 -3.54 -5.73
C GLY A 93 7.80 -3.94 -4.32
N VAL A 94 6.89 -4.91 -4.19
CA VAL A 94 6.52 -5.56 -2.93
C VAL A 94 6.69 -7.06 -3.10
N SER A 95 7.40 -7.70 -2.18
CA SER A 95 7.53 -9.15 -2.14
C SER A 95 6.24 -9.77 -1.57
N PRO A 96 5.57 -10.68 -2.29
CA PRO A 96 4.35 -11.32 -1.79
C PRO A 96 4.60 -12.10 -0.49
N ILE A 97 5.73 -12.79 -0.40
CA ILE A 97 6.13 -13.58 0.77
C ILE A 97 6.37 -12.65 1.98
N LEU A 98 7.03 -11.51 1.78
CA LEU A 98 7.26 -10.57 2.88
C LEU A 98 5.96 -9.87 3.32
N LEU A 99 5.06 -9.61 2.38
CA LEU A 99 3.73 -9.08 2.68
C LEU A 99 2.87 -10.07 3.47
N GLU A 100 2.90 -11.35 3.12
CA GLU A 100 2.27 -12.42 3.90
C GLU A 100 2.86 -12.51 5.31
N ASN A 101 4.19 -12.43 5.43
CA ASN A 101 4.86 -12.42 6.73
C ASN A 101 4.44 -11.21 7.57
N MET A 102 4.33 -10.01 6.97
CA MET A 102 3.83 -8.82 7.64
C MET A 102 2.42 -9.06 8.20
N ILE A 103 1.51 -9.53 7.35
CA ILE A 103 0.13 -9.78 7.74
C ILE A 103 0.10 -10.81 8.87
N ARG A 104 0.84 -11.91 8.78
CA ARG A 104 0.87 -12.95 9.80
C ARG A 104 1.41 -12.44 11.14
N ASP A 105 2.54 -11.74 11.11
CA ASP A 105 3.22 -11.25 12.31
C ASP A 105 2.43 -10.13 13.02
N LEU A 106 1.68 -9.33 12.25
CA LEU A 106 0.93 -8.17 12.76
C LEU A 106 -0.57 -8.42 12.84
N LYS A 107 -1.05 -9.60 12.44
CA LYS A 107 -2.46 -9.94 12.52
C LYS A 107 -2.90 -9.73 13.96
N PRO A 108 -3.91 -8.88 14.21
CA PRO A 108 -4.44 -8.74 15.55
C PRO A 108 -4.92 -10.12 16.00
N GLU A 109 -4.26 -10.71 16.99
CA GLU A 109 -4.83 -11.84 17.71
C GLU A 109 -6.08 -11.29 18.39
N TRP A 110 -7.23 -11.38 17.72
CA TRP A 110 -8.49 -11.32 18.43
C TRP A 110 -8.43 -12.49 19.38
N LYS A 111 -8.16 -12.16 20.65
CA LYS A 111 -8.17 -13.05 21.79
C LYS A 111 -9.26 -14.09 21.54
N LYS A 112 -8.87 -15.37 21.58
CA LYS A 112 -9.83 -16.46 21.81
C LYS A 112 -10.74 -15.99 22.95
N ILE A 113 -11.97 -15.58 22.62
CA ILE A 113 -13.05 -15.43 23.59
C ILE A 113 -13.55 -16.84 23.87
#